data_AF-A0A2I0NJZ6-F1
#
_entry.id   AF-A0A2I0NJZ6-F1
#
_cell.length_a   1.000
_cell.length_b   1.000
_cell.length_c   1.000
_cell.angle_alpha   90.00
_cell.angle_beta   90.00
_cell.angle_gamma   90.00
#
_symmetry.space_group_name_H-M   'P 1'
#
loop_
_entity.id
_entity.type
_entity.pdbx_description
1 polymer ?
#
loop_
_entity_poly.entity_id
_entity_poly.type
_entity_poly.pdbx_seq_one_letter_code
_entity_poly.pdbx_strand_id
1 'polypeptide(L)'
;MNPVKVRLVKEMGYERIDCTCGMAVLPKDPTPEITNMVKRITREEGASFLIIDSSCGSLVLEKYNISELPCVIIGENIYPVEENIIRQTIRKEKT
;
A
#
# COMPACT_ATOMS: atom_id res chain seq x y z
N MET A 1 -13.29 18.92 -0.04
CA MET A 1 -12.70 17.91 0.86
C MET A 1 -11.53 17.27 0.17
N ASN A 2 -10.37 17.15 0.83
CA ASN A 2 -9.29 16.32 0.31
C ASN A 2 -9.72 14.85 0.38
N PRO A 3 -9.49 14.05 -0.66
CA PRO A 3 -9.83 12.63 -0.61
C PRO A 3 -9.01 11.93 0.46
N VAL A 4 -9.65 11.03 1.22
CA VAL A 4 -8.98 10.16 2.20
C VAL A 4 -7.84 9.42 1.49
N LYS A 5 -6.65 9.38 2.11
CA LYS A 5 -5.48 8.71 1.55
C LYS A 5 -5.31 7.35 2.20
N VAL A 6 -5.38 6.31 1.38
CA VAL A 6 -5.16 4.91 1.75
C VAL A 6 -3.77 4.51 1.26
N ARG A 7 -2.88 4.15 2.17
CA ARG A 7 -1.51 3.75 1.85
C ARG A 7 -1.32 2.27 2.21
N LEU A 8 -1.15 1.41 1.21
CA LEU A 8 -0.81 0.01 1.42
C LEU A 8 0.70 -0.11 1.63
N VAL A 9 1.12 -0.57 2.80
CA VAL A 9 2.52 -0.85 3.11
C VAL A 9 2.76 -2.34 2.94
N LYS A 10 3.72 -2.69 2.09
CA LYS A 10 4.07 -4.07 1.77
C LYS A 10 5.46 -4.16 1.17
N GLU A 11 6.02 -5.37 1.22
CA GLU A 11 7.26 -5.66 0.52
C GLU A 11 7.01 -5.74 -0.98
N MET A 12 7.81 -5.01 -1.75
CA MET A 12 7.89 -5.15 -3.20
C MET A 12 9.12 -5.98 -3.56
N GLY A 13 9.00 -6.77 -4.63
CA GLY A 13 10.12 -7.43 -5.26
C GLY A 13 10.72 -6.54 -6.36
N TYR A 14 11.95 -6.84 -6.76
CA TYR A 14 12.59 -6.19 -7.89
C TYR A 14 13.29 -7.24 -8.76
N GLU A 15 12.97 -7.22 -10.05
CA GLU A 15 13.54 -8.14 -11.03
C GLU A 15 14.54 -7.38 -11.89
N ARG A 16 15.74 -7.95 -12.05
CA ARG A 16 16.79 -7.40 -12.91
C ARG A 16 16.73 -8.12 -14.25
N ILE A 17 16.66 -7.34 -15.32
CA ILE A 17 16.63 -7.85 -16.69
C ILE A 17 17.83 -7.25 -17.43
N ASP A 18 18.68 -8.11 -17.96
CA ASP A 18 19.75 -7.70 -18.87
C ASP A 18 19.15 -7.44 -20.26
N CYS A 19 19.24 -6.19 -20.72
CA CYS A 19 18.86 -5.78 -22.06
C CYS A 19 20.11 -5.50 -22.91
N THR A 20 19.93 -5.46 -24.24
CA THR A 20 20.96 -4.97 -25.17
C THR A 20 21.44 -3.54 -24.84
N CYS A 21 20.65 -2.79 -24.07
CA CYS A 21 20.95 -1.44 -23.59
C CYS A 21 21.70 -1.37 -22.24
N GLY A 22 21.94 -2.49 -21.55
CA GLY A 22 22.46 -2.51 -20.19
C GLY A 22 21.54 -3.30 -19.24
N MET A 23 21.30 -2.78 -18.03
CA MET A 23 20.51 -3.46 -17.00
C MET A 23 19.27 -2.63 -16.63
N ALA A 24 18.09 -3.25 -16.68
CA ALA A 24 16.84 -2.67 -16.20
C ALA A 24 16.43 -3.31 -14.87
N VAL A 25 15.92 -2.51 -13.93
CA VAL A 25 15.33 -2.99 -12.67
C VAL A 25 13.84 -2.69 -12.69
N LEU A 26 13.01 -3.73 -12.66
CA LEU A 26 11.56 -3.60 -12.69
C LEU A 26 10.96 -3.94 -11.33
N PRO A 27 10.05 -3.10 -10.78
CA PRO A 27 9.31 -3.46 -9.59
C PRO A 27 8.35 -4.61 -9.91
N LYS A 28 8.29 -5.57 -9.00
CA LYS A 28 7.44 -6.75 -9.05
C LYS A 28 6.58 -6.79 -7.80
N ASP A 29 5.27 -6.80 -7.97
CA ASP A 29 4.35 -6.96 -6.85
C ASP A 29 4.22 -8.45 -6.49
N PRO A 30 4.68 -8.91 -5.31
CA PRO A 30 4.60 -10.32 -4.92
C PRO A 30 3.20 -10.76 -4.49
N THR A 31 2.32 -9.82 -4.12
CA THR A 31 0.94 -10.10 -3.66
C THR A 31 -0.06 -9.19 -4.39
N PRO A 32 -0.20 -9.33 -5.73
CA PRO A 32 -1.03 -8.46 -6.55
C PRO A 32 -2.52 -8.56 -6.19
N GLU A 33 -2.98 -9.69 -5.68
CA GLU A 33 -4.34 -9.90 -5.19
C GLU A 33 -4.69 -8.93 -4.05
N ILE A 34 -3.76 -8.71 -3.11
CA ILE A 34 -3.91 -7.77 -2.01
C ILE A 34 -3.97 -6.34 -2.55
N THR A 35 -3.02 -5.98 -3.43
CA THR A 35 -2.98 -4.67 -4.07
C THR A 35 -4.28 -4.37 -4.82
N ASN A 36 -4.77 -5.33 -5.59
CA ASN A 36 -6.01 -5.19 -6.38
C ASN A 36 -7.23 -5.04 -5.47
N MET A 37 -7.32 -5.80 -4.39
CA MET A 37 -8.40 -5.68 -3.41
C MET A 37 -8.42 -4.28 -2.78
N VAL A 38 -7.28 -3.82 -2.22
CA VAL A 38 -7.21 -2.50 -1.57
C VAL A 38 -7.50 -1.39 -2.57
N LYS A 39 -6.94 -1.47 -3.78
CA LYS A 39 -7.16 -0.49 -4.85
C LYS A 39 -8.62 -0.45 -5.30
N ARG A 40 -9.30 -1.60 -5.40
CA ARG A 40 -10.73 -1.70 -5.72
C ARG A 40 -11.57 -0.98 -4.66
N ILE A 41 -11.39 -1.35 -3.38
CA ILE A 41 -12.15 -0.75 -2.26
C ILE A 41 -11.90 0.76 -2.21
N THR A 42 -10.64 1.18 -2.32
CA THR A 42 -10.25 2.59 -2.29
C THR A 42 -10.93 3.38 -3.41
N ARG A 43 -11.01 2.81 -4.62
CA ARG A 43 -11.69 3.42 -5.77
C ARG A 43 -13.22 3.50 -5.57
N GLU A 44 -13.84 2.41 -5.12
CA GLU A 44 -15.28 2.37 -4.82
C GLU A 44 -15.67 3.42 -3.78
N GLU A 45 -14.81 3.62 -2.78
CA GLU A 45 -15.00 4.62 -1.75
C GLU A 45 -14.42 5.99 -2.16
N GLY A 46 -14.05 6.25 -3.42
CA GLY A 46 -13.62 7.58 -3.87
C GLY A 46 -12.41 8.16 -3.09
N ALA A 47 -11.53 7.29 -2.61
CA ALA A 47 -10.32 7.63 -1.88
C ALA A 47 -9.08 7.56 -2.80
N SER A 48 -7.95 8.10 -2.34
CA SER A 48 -6.66 8.03 -3.05
C SER A 48 -5.87 6.82 -2.59
N PHE A 49 -5.28 6.08 -3.53
CA PHE A 49 -4.49 4.88 -3.27
C PHE A 49 -2.99 5.13 -3.52
N LEU A 50 -2.14 4.66 -2.62
CA LEU A 50 -0.69 4.66 -2.74
C LEU A 50 -0.12 3.34 -2.21
N ILE A 51 0.97 2.86 -2.81
CA ILE A 51 1.79 1.78 -2.25
C ILE A 51 3.04 2.40 -1.62
N ILE A 52 3.35 2.00 -0.40
CA ILE A 52 4.64 2.27 0.23
C ILE A 52 5.40 0.95 0.26
N ASP A 53 6.52 0.91 -0.45
CA ASP A 53 7.41 -0.23 -0.44
C ASP A 53 8.25 -0.25 0.85
N SER A 54 8.08 -1.30 1.65
CA SER A 54 8.86 -1.51 2.87
C SER A 54 10.25 -2.09 2.62
N SER A 55 10.52 -2.63 1.42
CA SER A 55 11.83 -3.21 1.10
C SER A 55 12.92 -2.15 0.91
N CYS A 56 12.54 -0.91 0.60
CA CYS A 56 13.46 0.20 0.37
C CYS A 56 13.92 0.94 1.66
N GLY A 57 13.48 0.54 2.87
CA GLY A 57 14.09 1.04 4.11
C GLY A 57 13.25 0.92 5.39
N SER A 58 13.93 0.64 6.51
CA SER A 58 13.33 0.52 7.85
C SER A 58 12.70 1.81 8.36
N LEU A 59 13.11 2.97 7.83
CA LEU A 59 12.62 4.29 8.22
C LEU A 59 11.09 4.43 8.10
N VAL A 60 10.46 3.78 7.13
CA VAL A 60 8.99 3.79 7.01
C VAL A 60 8.36 2.97 8.14
N LEU A 61 8.90 1.77 8.40
CA LEU A 61 8.39 0.87 9.43
C LEU A 61 8.52 1.52 10.81
N GLU A 62 9.67 2.14 11.09
CA GLU A 62 9.93 2.88 12.32
C GLU A 62 9.05 4.12 12.45
N LYS A 63 8.96 4.94 11.39
CA LYS A 63 8.17 6.19 11.40
C LYS A 63 6.70 5.96 11.73
N TYR A 64 6.13 4.85 11.22
CA TYR A 64 4.73 4.52 11.46
C TYR A 64 4.55 3.50 12.58
N ASN A 65 5.62 2.98 13.19
CA ASN A 65 5.57 1.89 14.18
C ASN A 65 4.83 0.64 13.66
N ILE A 66 5.18 0.21 12.46
CA ILE A 66 4.58 -0.96 11.79
C ILE A 66 5.26 -2.22 12.32
N SER A 67 4.48 -3.09 12.96
CA SER A 67 4.95 -4.38 13.48
C SER A 67 4.71 -5.55 12.52
N GLU A 68 3.76 -5.42 11.60
CA GLU A 68 3.32 -6.50 10.71
C GLU A 68 3.02 -6.00 9.30
N LEU A 69 3.34 -6.83 8.30
CA LEU A 69 3.11 -6.58 6.89
C LEU A 69 2.33 -7.75 6.26
N PRO A 70 1.53 -7.50 5.20
CA PRO A 70 1.17 -6.17 4.68
C PRO A 70 0.15 -5.47 5.59
N CYS A 71 0.14 -4.14 5.59
CA CYS A 71 -0.80 -3.33 6.38
C CYS A 71 -1.30 -2.11 5.59
N VAL A 72 -2.36 -1.46 6.06
CA VAL A 72 -2.91 -0.24 5.45
C VAL A 72 -2.85 0.92 6.44
N ILE A 73 -2.34 2.06 5.99
CA ILE A 73 -2.39 3.33 6.73
C ILE A 73 -3.52 4.18 6.16
N ILE A 74 -4.45 4.58 7.03
CA ILE A 74 -5.54 5.50 6.72
C ILE A 74 -5.51 6.59 7.78
N GLY A 75 -5.36 7.85 7.36
CA GLY A 75 -5.05 8.95 8.27
C GLY A 75 -3.69 8.74 8.95
N GLU A 76 -3.71 8.68 10.28
CA GLU A 76 -2.56 8.43 11.18
C GLU A 76 -2.54 7.01 11.75
N ASN A 77 -3.55 6.18 11.45
CA ASN A 77 -3.72 4.86 12.04
C ASN A 77 -3.32 3.73 11.08
N ILE A 78 -2.87 2.61 11.65
CA ILE A 78 -2.52 1.38 10.93
C ILE A 78 -3.61 0.34 11.14
N TYR A 79 -3.96 -0.36 10.06
CA TYR A 79 -4.96 -1.42 10.04
C TYR A 79 -4.43 -2.66 9.33
N PRO A 80 -4.90 -3.86 9.70
CA PRO A 80 -4.66 -5.06 8.92
C PRO A 80 -5.36 -4.96 7.55
N VAL A 81 -4.89 -5.74 6.59
CA VAL A 81 -5.45 -5.75 5.23
C VAL A 81 -6.72 -6.59 5.17
N GLU A 82 -7.82 -6.03 5.68
CA GLU A 82 -9.14 -6.67 5.65
C GLU A 82 -10.17 -5.75 4.99
N GLU A 83 -10.95 -6.29 4.04
CA GLU A 83 -11.87 -5.50 3.22
C GLU A 83 -12.88 -4.70 4.07
N ASN A 84 -13.50 -5.36 5.05
CA ASN A 84 -14.50 -4.71 5.90
C ASN A 84 -13.91 -3.58 6.74
N ILE A 85 -12.72 -3.79 7.31
CA ILE A 85 -12.03 -2.78 8.13
C ILE A 85 -11.68 -1.57 7.27
N ILE A 86 -11.03 -1.78 6.13
CA ILE A 86 -10.64 -0.70 5.22
C ILE A 86 -11.86 0.12 4.81
N ARG A 87 -12.95 -0.54 4.39
CA ARG A 87 -14.17 0.15 3.94
C ARG A 87 -14.80 0.97 5.05
N GLN A 88 -14.95 0.40 6.25
CA GLN A 88 -15.53 1.11 7.39
C GLN A 88 -14.68 2.31 7.81
N THR A 89 -13.36 2.15 7.84
CA THR A 89 -12.44 3.23 8.22
C THR A 89 -12.46 4.38 7.23
N ILE A 90 -12.43 4.11 5.91
CA ILE A 90 -12.52 5.18 4.90
C ILE A 90 -13.83 5.98 5.06
N ARG A 91 -14.95 5.30 5.35
CA ARG A 91 -16.23 5.97 5.56
C ARG A 91 -16.24 6.83 6.82
N LYS A 92 -15.64 6.35 7.91
CA LYS A 92 -15.49 7.12 9.16
C LYS A 92 -14.67 8.39 8.95
N GLU A 93 -13.54 8.33 8.24
CA GLU A 93 -12.70 9.51 7.99
C GLU A 93 -13.32 10.56 7.05
N LYS A 94 -14.32 10.17 6.25
CA LYS A 94 -15.06 11.12 5.41
C LYS A 94 -16.11 11.92 6.18
N THR A 95 -16.53 11.44 7.36
CA THR A 95 -17.62 12.01 8.16
C THR A 95 -17.07 13.09 9.06
#